data_AF-A0A3S8YGV6-F1
#
_entry.id   AF-A0A3S8YGV6-F1
#
_cell.length_a   1.000
_cell.length_b   1.000
_cell.length_c   1.000
_cell.angle_alpha   90.00
_cell.angle_beta   90.00
_cell.angle_gamma   90.00
#
_symmetry.space_group_name_H-M   'P 1'
#
loop_
_entity.id
_entity.type
_entity.pdbx_description
1 polymer ?
#
loop_
_entity_poly.entity_id
_entity_poly.type
_entity_poly.pdbx_seq_one_letter_code
_entity_poly.pdbx_strand_id
1 'polypeptide(L)' 'MSGHPADGLRSHAAALRERADRLRGACAGLDWRGPQADAFRARVEELAQRCATAADGLSRSAARLDGRG' A
#
# COMPACT_ATOMS: atom_id res chain seq x y z
N MET A 1 -1.07 1.24 26.17
CA MET A 1 -2.08 1.04 25.10
C MET A 1 -1.92 -0.37 24.55
N SER A 2 -2.74 -1.32 24.98
CA SER A 2 -2.84 -2.61 24.30
C SER A 2 -3.98 -2.49 23.29
N GLY A 3 -3.69 -1.90 22.13
CA GLY A 3 -4.65 -1.88 21.02
C GLY A 3 -4.92 -3.29 20.55
N HIS A 4 -6.16 -3.58 20.13
CA HIS A 4 -6.52 -4.90 19.61
C HIS A 4 -5.54 -5.25 18.47
N PRO A 5 -4.94 -6.45 18.42
CA PRO A 5 -3.94 -6.78 17.39
C PRO A 5 -4.49 -6.61 15.96
N ALA A 6 -5.80 -6.78 15.77
CA ALA A 6 -6.48 -6.46 14.53
C ALA A 6 -6.42 -4.96 14.15
N ASP A 7 -6.51 -4.05 15.12
CA ASP A 7 -6.40 -2.60 14.87
C ASP A 7 -5.00 -2.20 14.40
N GLY A 8 -3.96 -2.80 14.99
CA GLY A 8 -2.57 -2.59 14.54
C GLY A 8 -2.37 -3.02 13.09
N LEU A 9 -2.91 -4.17 12.71
CA LEU A 9 -2.85 -4.68 11.34
C LEU A 9 -3.64 -3.80 10.36
N ARG A 10 -4.83 -3.34 10.74
CA ARG A 10 -5.63 -2.40 9.92
C ARG A 10 -4.92 -1.08 9.73
N SER A 11 -4.35 -0.52 10.79
CA SER A 11 -3.58 0.73 10.71
C SER A 11 -2.36 0.58 9.80
N HIS A 12 -1.65 -0.55 9.87
CA HIS A 12 -0.51 -0.80 9.00
C HIS A 12 -0.93 -1.01 7.54
N ALA A 13 -2.04 -1.71 7.30
CA ALA A 13 -2.62 -1.85 5.97
C ALA A 13 -3.01 -0.49 5.37
N ALA A 14 -3.63 0.40 6.15
CA ALA A 14 -4.00 1.74 5.72
C ALA A 14 -2.76 2.57 5.36
N ALA A 15 -1.71 2.54 6.19
CA ALA A 15 -0.45 3.24 5.92
C ALA A 15 0.23 2.77 4.61
N LEU A 16 0.17 1.47 4.32
CA LEU A 16 0.70 0.90 3.07
C LEU A 16 -0.11 1.34 1.84
N ARG A 17 -1.44 1.39 1.95
CA ARG A 17 -2.31 1.91 0.87
C ARG A 17 -2.01 3.37 0.59
N GLU A 18 -1.95 4.20 1.63
CA GLU A 18 -1.62 5.62 1.50
C GLU A 18 -0.25 5.81 0.82
N ARG A 19 0.75 4.99 1.17
CA ARG A 19 2.05 5.05 0.52
C ARG A 19 2.00 4.65 -0.96
N ALA A 20 1.21 3.64 -1.31
CA ALA A 20 0.98 3.27 -2.71
C ALA A 20 0.33 4.41 -3.50
N ASP A 21 -0.66 5.08 -2.91
CA ASP A 21 -1.35 6.21 -3.56
C ASP A 21 -0.44 7.43 -3.70
N ARG A 22 0.38 7.75 -2.69
CA ARG A 22 1.39 8.82 -2.79
C ARG A 22 2.41 8.52 -3.90
N LEU A 23 2.86 7.28 -4.04
CA LEU A 23 3.79 6.86 -5.10
C LEU A 23 3.19 7.09 -6.49
N ARG A 24 1.92 6.69 -6.69
CA ARG A 24 1.19 6.90 -7.94
C ARG A 24 0.95 8.38 -8.22
N GLY A 25 0.51 9.14 -7.22
CA GLY A 25 0.27 10.59 -7.33
C GLY A 25 1.54 11.37 -7.68
N ALA A 26 2.67 11.04 -7.05
CA ALA A 26 3.96 11.64 -7.37
C ALA A 26 4.37 11.37 -8.81
N CYS A 27 4.13 10.16 -9.33
CA CYS A 27 4.40 9.84 -10.74
C CYS A 27 3.46 10.51 -11.73
N ALA A 28 2.19 10.65 -11.38
CA ALA A 28 1.19 11.33 -12.21
C ALA A 28 1.47 12.84 -12.34
N GLY A 29 2.05 13.45 -11.29
CA GLY A 29 2.43 14.87 -11.29
C GLY A 29 3.72 15.19 -12.04
N LEU A 30 4.46 14.20 -12.52
CA LEU A 30 5.68 14.43 -13.30
C LEU A 30 5.34 14.67 -14.77
N ASP A 31 5.58 15.89 -15.25
CA ASP A 31 5.53 16.20 -16.69
C ASP A 31 6.73 15.63 -17.48
N TRP A 32 7.58 14.85 -16.82
CA TRP A 32 8.69 14.14 -17.45
C TRP A 32 8.19 13.02 -18.37
N ARG A 33 8.61 13.03 -19.64
CA ARG A 33 8.16 12.06 -20.68
C ARG A 33 9.34 11.37 -21.34
N GLY A 34 9.05 10.22 -21.97
CA GLY A 34 10.01 9.40 -22.70
C GLY A 34 10.21 8.02 -22.08
N PRO A 35 10.96 7.14 -22.74
CA PRO A 35 11.07 5.72 -22.36
C PRO A 35 11.64 5.51 -20.95
N GLN A 36 12.50 6.41 -20.48
CA GLN A 36 13.03 6.39 -19.12
C GLN A 36 11.96 6.78 -18.08
N ALA A 37 11.10 7.74 -18.40
CA ALA A 37 9.97 8.10 -17.56
C ALA A 37 8.96 6.96 -17.47
N ASP A 38 8.71 6.25 -18.57
CA ASP A 38 7.81 5.09 -18.59
C ASP A 38 8.38 3.91 -17.79
N ALA A 39 9.68 3.63 -17.92
CA ALA A 39 10.35 2.62 -17.10
C ALA A 39 10.32 2.98 -15.60
N PHE A 40 10.47 4.27 -15.27
CA PHE A 40 10.36 4.76 -13.91
C PHE A 40 8.93 4.58 -13.36
N ARG A 41 7.90 5.01 -14.12
CA ARG A 41 6.49 4.83 -13.76
C ARG A 41 6.16 3.35 -13.55
N ALA A 42 6.64 2.45 -14.41
CA ALA A 42 6.44 1.02 -14.27
C ALA A 42 7.03 0.46 -12.96
N ARG A 43 8.24 0.89 -12.58
CA ARG A 43 8.87 0.49 -11.30
C ARG A 43 8.11 1.03 -10.10
N VAL A 44 7.62 2.26 -10.19
CA VAL A 44 6.83 2.86 -9.11
C VAL A 44 5.48 2.16 -8.97
N GLU A 45 4.83 1.81 -10.07
CA GLU A 45 3.59 1.03 -10.05
C GLU A 45 3.82 -0.37 -9.46
N GLU A 46 4.92 -1.03 -9.80
CA GLU A 46 5.28 -2.31 -9.21
C GLU A 46 5.46 -2.21 -7.68
N LEU A 47 6.13 -1.15 -7.21
CA LEU A 47 6.28 -0.90 -5.78
C LEU A 47 4.94 -0.61 -5.10
N ALA A 48 4.10 0.22 -5.72
CA ALA A 48 2.76 0.54 -5.22
C ALA A 48 1.89 -0.73 -5.13
N GLN A 49 2.00 -1.63 -6.11
CA GLN A 49 1.27 -2.89 -6.12
C GLN A 49 1.74 -3.85 -5.03
N ARG A 50 3.05 -3.90 -4.74
CA ARG A 50 3.58 -4.67 -3.60
C ARG A 50 3.05 -4.13 -2.27
N CYS A 51 2.99 -2.81 -2.10
CA CYS A 51 2.38 -2.19 -0.91
C CYS A 51 0.89 -2.54 -0.79
N ALA A 52 0.13 -2.46 -1.87
CA ALA A 52 -1.29 -2.84 -1.88
C ALA A 52 -1.50 -4.33 -1.52
N THR A 53 -0.69 -5.21 -2.09
CA THR A 53 -0.73 -6.66 -1.81
C THR A 53 -0.44 -6.97 -0.33
N ALA A 54 0.58 -6.30 0.23
CA ALA A 54 0.90 -6.42 1.64
C ALA A 54 -0.25 -5.89 2.53
N ALA A 55 -0.84 -4.74 2.17
CA ALA A 55 -1.99 -4.19 2.86
C ALA A 55 -3.18 -5.15 2.87
N ASP A 56 -3.50 -5.77 1.73
CA ASP A 56 -4.56 -6.78 1.64
C ASP A 56 -4.28 -8.00 2.53
N GLY A 57 -3.02 -8.45 2.58
CA GLY A 57 -2.59 -9.53 3.48
C GLY A 57 -2.82 -9.21 4.96
N LEU A 58 -2.50 -7.99 5.37
CA LEU A 58 -2.71 -7.49 6.72
C LEU A 58 -4.19 -7.34 7.05
N SER A 59 -5.00 -6.78 6.13
CA SER A 59 -6.45 -6.65 6.31
C SER A 59 -7.12 -8.03 6.45
N ARG A 60 -6.74 -9.02 5.64
CA ARG A 60 -7.22 -10.40 5.79
C ARG A 60 -6.81 -11.00 7.13
N SER A 61 -5.60 -10.72 7.59
CA SER A 61 -5.12 -11.24 8.88
C SER A 61 -5.85 -10.60 10.05
N ALA A 62 -6.14 -9.29 9.97
CA ALA A 62 -6.98 -8.59 10.95
C ALA A 62 -8.38 -9.22 11.02
N ALA A 63 -9.05 -9.42 9.88
CA ALA A 63 -10.37 -10.02 9.81
C ALA A 63 -10.42 -11.43 10.41
N ARG A 64 -9.35 -12.23 10.25
CA ARG A 64 -9.25 -13.55 10.90
C ARG A 64 -9.10 -13.45 12.42
N LEU A 65 -8.47 -12.40 12.93
CA LEU A 65 -8.34 -12.18 14.38
C LEU A 65 -9.68 -11.76 14.98
N ASP A 66 -10.46 -10.93 14.28
CA ASP A 66 -11.80 -10.53 14.75
C ASP A 66 -12.77 -11.70 14.77
N GLY A 67 -12.75 -12.57 13.75
CA GLY A 67 -13.61 -13.75 13.69
C GLY A 67 -13.24 -14.87 14.67
N ARG A 68 -12.18 -14.68 15.46
CA ARG A 68 -11.67 -15.64 16.45
C ARG A 68 -11.80 -15.12 17.89
N GLY A 69 -12.32 -13.90 18.06
CA GLY A 69 -12.62 -13.25 19.35
C GLY A 69 -14.02 -13.57 19.86
#